data_AF-A0A958R0R5-F1
#
_entry.id   AF-A0A958R0R5-F1
#
_cell.length_a   1.000
_cell.length_b   1.000
_cell.length_c   1.000
_cell.angle_alpha   90.00
_cell.angle_beta   90.00
_cell.angle_gamma   90.00
#
_symmetry.space_group_name_H-M   'P 1'
#
loop_
_entity.id
_entity.type
_entity.pdbx_description
1 polymer ?
#
loop_
_entity_poly.entity_id
_entity_poly.type
_entity_poly.pdbx_seq_one_letter_code
_entity_poly.pdbx_strand_id
1 'polypeptide(L)'
;MVFAAIDTGSNAIRMALSKCLLGQLPEDIEVIRVPVRLGKDVFAHGYVKEKTAKELFSAFQQFRRIMDKQGVEHYRAVATSALREAQNGKELAQEIHRLTNINLEIIDGLAEAELVLLAISDYFKIAQLDALILDIGGGSVEAIICWQGKVQSLESLRMGTVRLLKDFDPDHELDSMLSRVRQNVRRFHHKLSLQRNQHSERLIVTGGNARCLGRLAVQ
;
A
#
# COMPACT_ATOMS: atom_id res chain seq x y z
N MET A 1 -17.99 -16.76 -8.45
CA MET A 1 -17.42 -16.91 -7.10
C MET A 1 -17.23 -15.53 -6.51
N VAL A 2 -17.29 -15.39 -5.19
CA VAL A 2 -17.02 -14.12 -4.49
C VAL A 2 -15.62 -14.16 -3.87
N PHE A 3 -14.83 -13.12 -4.13
CA PHE A 3 -13.46 -12.98 -3.65
C PHE A 3 -13.33 -11.80 -2.71
N ALA A 4 -12.39 -11.89 -1.77
CA ALA A 4 -12.00 -10.77 -0.91
C ALA A 4 -10.50 -10.45 -1.02
N ALA A 5 -10.16 -9.17 -1.09
CA ALA A 5 -8.80 -8.69 -0.95
C ALA A 5 -8.71 -7.77 0.27
N ILE A 6 -7.84 -8.09 1.23
CA ILE A 6 -7.63 -7.30 2.44
C ILE A 6 -6.22 -6.67 2.39
N ASP A 7 -6.17 -5.34 2.48
CA ASP A 7 -4.94 -4.54 2.54
C ASP A 7 -4.82 -3.87 3.91
N THR A 8 -3.80 -4.25 4.68
CA THR A 8 -3.48 -3.67 5.99
C THR A 8 -2.35 -2.66 5.87
N GLY A 9 -2.72 -1.44 5.48
CA GLY A 9 -1.81 -0.32 5.33
C GLY A 9 -1.53 0.47 6.62
N SER A 10 -0.66 1.47 6.52
CA SER A 10 -0.22 2.25 7.70
C SER A 10 -1.28 3.21 8.28
N ASN A 11 -2.29 3.60 7.50
CA ASN A 11 -3.30 4.58 7.92
C ASN A 11 -4.69 3.97 8.11
N ALA A 12 -4.96 2.90 7.38
CA ALA A 12 -6.26 2.23 7.36
C ALA A 12 -6.09 0.82 6.80
N ILE A 13 -7.06 -0.01 7.14
CA ILE A 13 -7.23 -1.36 6.63
C ILE A 13 -8.38 -1.31 5.64
N ARG A 14 -8.25 -2.00 4.51
CA ARG A 14 -9.28 -2.06 3.47
C ARG A 14 -9.63 -3.50 3.18
N MET A 15 -10.91 -3.75 2.90
CA MET A 15 -11.38 -4.99 2.31
C MET A 15 -12.16 -4.65 1.05
N ALA A 16 -11.77 -5.21 -0.09
CA ALA A 16 -12.54 -5.16 -1.32
C ALA A 16 -13.17 -6.52 -1.55
N LEU A 17 -14.44 -6.52 -1.93
CA LEU A 17 -15.21 -7.70 -2.32
C LEU A 17 -15.58 -7.56 -3.79
N SER A 18 -15.29 -8.61 -4.57
CA SER A 18 -15.64 -8.63 -6.00
C SER A 18 -16.22 -9.98 -6.38
N LYS A 19 -17.19 -9.96 -7.27
CA LYS A 19 -17.75 -11.14 -7.92
C LYS A 19 -16.96 -11.40 -9.19
N CYS A 20 -16.40 -12.60 -9.31
CA CYS A 20 -15.71 -13.01 -10.52
C CYS A 20 -16.47 -14.15 -11.20
N LEU A 21 -16.73 -13.97 -12.49
CA LEU A 21 -17.31 -14.96 -13.39
C LEU A 21 -16.27 -15.31 -14.46
N LEU A 22 -16.21 -16.59 -14.84
CA LEU A 22 -15.21 -17.06 -15.81
C LEU A 22 -15.37 -16.30 -17.14
N GLY A 23 -14.26 -15.76 -17.65
CA GLY A 23 -14.24 -15.00 -18.90
C GLY A 23 -14.81 -13.58 -18.80
N GLN A 24 -15.10 -13.07 -17.59
CA GLN A 24 -15.59 -11.72 -17.36
C GLN A 24 -14.65 -10.94 -16.44
N LEU A 25 -14.67 -9.61 -16.56
CA LEU A 25 -14.00 -8.73 -15.61
C LEU A 25 -14.65 -8.85 -14.22
N PRO A 26 -13.87 -8.69 -13.14
CA PRO A 26 -14.42 -8.64 -11.79
C PRO A 26 -15.47 -7.51 -11.66
N GLU A 27 -16.59 -7.83 -11.02
CA GLU A 27 -17.63 -6.86 -10.65
C GLU A 27 -17.46 -6.51 -9.16
N ASP A 28 -17.24 -5.23 -8.86
CA ASP A 28 -17.08 -4.77 -7.48
C ASP A 28 -18.41 -4.86 -6.72
N ILE A 29 -18.40 -5.53 -5.57
CA ILE A 29 -19.55 -5.64 -4.67
C ILE A 29 -19.48 -4.53 -3.63
N GLU A 30 -18.36 -4.45 -2.89
CA GLU A 30 -18.21 -3.53 -1.78
C GLU A 30 -16.73 -3.25 -1.49
N VAL A 31 -16.42 -2.01 -1.09
CA VAL A 31 -15.10 -1.65 -0.55
C VAL A 31 -15.29 -1.04 0.83
N ILE A 32 -14.79 -1.74 1.84
CA ILE A 32 -14.85 -1.33 3.24
C ILE A 32 -13.49 -0.78 3.64
N ARG A 33 -13.49 0.36 4.32
CA ARG A 33 -12.27 0.99 4.84
C ARG A 33 -12.42 1.27 6.33
N VAL A 34 -11.58 0.63 7.14
CA VAL A 34 -11.53 0.84 8.59
C VAL A 34 -10.28 1.65 8.94
N PRO A 35 -10.42 2.86 9.52
CA PRO A 35 -9.27 3.65 9.93
C PRO A 35 -8.61 3.03 11.17
N VAL A 36 -7.44 2.40 10.97
CA VAL A 36 -6.56 1.90 12.04
C VAL A 36 -5.18 2.46 11.75
N ARG A 37 -4.71 3.40 12.58
CA ARG A 37 -3.51 4.20 12.30
C ARG A 37 -2.23 3.50 12.79
N LEU A 38 -1.99 2.28 12.30
CA LEU A 38 -0.83 1.45 12.66
C LEU A 38 0.50 2.19 12.52
N GLY A 39 0.65 2.96 11.45
CA GLY A 39 1.87 3.74 11.17
C GLY A 39 2.15 4.81 12.22
N LYS A 40 1.12 5.38 12.88
CA LYS A 40 1.32 6.37 13.95
C LYS A 40 2.11 5.74 15.10
N ASP A 41 1.76 4.53 15.50
CA ASP A 41 2.45 3.85 16.58
C ASP A 41 3.83 3.36 16.13
N VAL A 42 3.87 2.62 15.02
CA VAL A 42 5.08 1.93 14.57
C VAL A 42 6.17 2.92 14.18
N PHE A 43 5.85 3.96 13.40
CA PHE A 43 6.88 4.92 12.98
C PHE A 43 7.34 5.79 14.15
N ALA A 44 6.56 5.87 15.22
CA ALA A 44 6.92 6.59 16.43
C ALA A 44 7.70 5.76 17.47
N HIS A 45 7.30 4.52 17.69
CA HIS A 45 7.75 3.70 18.82
C HIS A 45 8.37 2.36 18.40
N GLY A 46 8.25 1.97 17.14
CA GLY A 46 8.74 0.69 16.61
C GLY A 46 7.80 -0.50 16.80
N TYR A 47 6.66 -0.33 17.48
CA TYR A 47 5.67 -1.37 17.72
C TYR A 47 4.25 -0.81 17.69
N VAL A 48 3.25 -1.69 17.52
CA VAL A 48 1.83 -1.30 17.59
C VAL A 48 1.40 -1.30 19.06
N LYS A 49 0.80 -0.19 19.53
CA LYS A 49 0.32 -0.10 20.92
C LYS A 49 -0.94 -0.94 21.13
N GLU A 50 -1.18 -1.34 22.38
CA GLU A 50 -2.31 -2.19 22.75
C GLU A 50 -3.67 -1.65 22.27
N LYS A 51 -3.88 -0.33 22.37
CA LYS A 51 -5.11 0.32 21.87
C LYS A 51 -5.31 0.07 20.38
N THR A 52 -4.28 0.31 19.57
CA THR A 52 -4.33 0.14 18.11
C THR A 52 -4.40 -1.34 17.73
N ALA A 53 -3.80 -2.24 18.51
CA ALA A 53 -3.94 -3.68 18.34
C ALA A 53 -5.39 -4.15 18.56
N LYS A 54 -6.09 -3.62 19.56
CA LYS A 54 -7.52 -3.88 19.78
C LYS A 54 -8.38 -3.42 18.60
N GLU A 55 -8.09 -2.25 18.04
CA GLU A 55 -8.75 -1.73 16.82
C GLU A 55 -8.49 -2.64 15.61
N LEU A 56 -7.24 -3.09 15.44
CA LEU A 56 -6.84 -4.06 14.40
C LEU A 56 -7.62 -5.37 14.52
N PHE A 57 -7.69 -5.98 15.70
CA PHE A 57 -8.42 -7.23 15.91
C PHE A 57 -9.92 -7.07 15.66
N SER A 58 -10.51 -5.97 16.13
CA SER A 58 -11.92 -5.66 15.89
C SER A 58 -12.24 -5.56 14.38
N ALA A 59 -11.36 -4.90 13.62
CA ALA A 59 -11.50 -4.77 12.17
C ALA A 59 -11.47 -6.14 11.46
N PHE A 60 -10.53 -7.02 11.82
CA PHE A 60 -10.45 -8.35 11.21
C PHE A 60 -11.63 -9.25 11.60
N GLN A 61 -12.13 -9.14 12.84
CA GLN A 61 -13.36 -9.84 13.24
C GLN A 61 -14.58 -9.35 12.45
N GLN A 62 -14.66 -8.05 12.17
CA GLN A 62 -15.70 -7.49 11.29
C GLN A 62 -15.56 -8.03 9.87
N PHE A 63 -14.36 -8.07 9.31
CA PHE A 63 -14.10 -8.62 7.97
C PHE A 63 -14.50 -10.08 7.87
N ARG A 64 -14.16 -10.93 8.85
CA ARG A 64 -14.60 -12.34 8.86
C ARG A 64 -16.11 -12.46 8.77
N ARG A 65 -16.86 -11.73 9.61
CA ARG A 65 -18.34 -11.73 9.59
C ARG A 65 -18.90 -11.30 8.24
N ILE A 66 -18.30 -10.29 7.62
CA ILE A 66 -18.73 -9.80 6.30
C ILE A 66 -18.44 -10.85 5.22
N MET A 67 -17.25 -11.45 5.22
CA MET A 67 -16.89 -12.52 4.31
C MET A 67 -17.83 -13.73 4.43
N ASP A 68 -18.21 -14.11 5.66
CA ASP A 68 -19.20 -15.17 5.91
C ASP A 68 -20.56 -14.82 5.32
N LYS A 69 -21.04 -13.60 5.58
CA LYS A 69 -22.34 -13.12 5.07
C LYS A 69 -22.39 -13.06 3.53
N GLN A 70 -21.28 -12.69 2.90
CA GLN A 70 -21.19 -12.51 1.45
C GLN A 70 -20.80 -13.79 0.71
N GLY A 71 -20.56 -14.90 1.43
CA GLY A 71 -20.17 -16.18 0.83
C GLY A 71 -18.83 -16.11 0.11
N VAL A 72 -17.84 -15.42 0.70
CA VAL A 72 -16.48 -15.34 0.14
C VAL A 72 -15.85 -16.72 0.14
N GLU A 73 -15.48 -17.20 -1.05
CA GLU A 73 -14.88 -18.53 -1.26
C GLU A 73 -13.37 -18.48 -1.13
N HIS A 74 -12.75 -17.41 -1.64
CA HIS A 74 -11.31 -17.19 -1.59
C HIS A 74 -10.98 -15.77 -1.19
N TYR A 75 -9.91 -15.62 -0.41
CA TYR A 75 -9.40 -14.32 -0.05
C TYR A 75 -7.89 -14.28 -0.08
N ARG A 76 -7.34 -13.06 -0.18
CA ARG A 76 -5.95 -12.78 0.14
C ARG A 76 -5.88 -11.58 1.07
N ALA A 77 -5.18 -11.72 2.19
CA ALA A 77 -4.98 -10.65 3.15
C ALA A 77 -3.48 -10.36 3.29
N VAL A 78 -3.09 -9.10 3.06
CA VAL A 78 -1.70 -8.65 3.14
C VAL A 78 -1.55 -7.48 4.11
N ALA A 79 -0.38 -7.37 4.72
CA ALA A 79 0.03 -6.23 5.50
C ALA A 79 1.36 -5.68 5.01
N THR A 80 1.45 -4.35 4.99
CA THR A 80 2.57 -3.64 4.33
C THR A 80 3.45 -2.90 5.35
N SER A 81 4.03 -1.76 4.97
CA SER A 81 5.09 -1.04 5.71
C SER A 81 4.90 -0.96 7.22
N ALA A 82 3.68 -0.74 7.74
CA ALA A 82 3.49 -0.61 9.18
C ALA A 82 3.71 -1.94 9.94
N LEU A 83 3.01 -3.02 9.60
CA LEU A 83 3.20 -4.30 10.32
C LEU A 83 4.53 -4.97 9.94
N ARG A 84 5.04 -4.73 8.73
CA ARG A 84 6.37 -5.19 8.30
C ARG A 84 7.49 -4.65 9.19
N GLU A 85 7.36 -3.42 9.67
CA GLU A 85 8.37 -2.76 10.50
C GLU A 85 8.08 -2.84 12.01
N ALA A 86 6.90 -3.32 12.41
CA ALA A 86 6.53 -3.45 13.81
C ALA A 86 7.26 -4.62 14.47
N GLN A 87 7.90 -4.38 15.62
CA GLN A 87 8.54 -5.44 16.43
C GLN A 87 7.57 -6.58 16.78
N ASN A 88 6.30 -6.24 17.07
CA ASN A 88 5.23 -7.19 17.37
C ASN A 88 4.36 -7.55 16.15
N GLY A 89 4.77 -7.22 14.92
CA GLY A 89 3.95 -7.42 13.72
C GLY A 89 3.56 -8.88 13.48
N LYS A 90 4.51 -9.80 13.63
CA LYS A 90 4.27 -11.25 13.44
C LYS A 90 3.32 -11.82 14.49
N GLU A 91 3.46 -11.41 15.75
CA GLU A 91 2.60 -11.84 16.85
C GLU A 91 1.15 -11.39 16.62
N LEU A 92 0.96 -10.14 16.16
CA LEU A 92 -0.36 -9.62 15.82
C LEU A 92 -1.00 -10.39 14.66
N ALA A 93 -0.22 -10.75 13.63
CA ALA A 93 -0.73 -11.54 12.51
C ALA A 93 -1.15 -12.96 12.95
N GLN A 94 -0.40 -13.60 13.83
CA GLN A 94 -0.75 -14.89 14.42
C GLN A 94 -2.04 -14.80 15.26
N GLU A 95 -2.17 -13.74 16.06
CA GLU A 95 -3.35 -13.52 16.87
C GLU A 95 -4.61 -13.25 16.02
N ILE A 96 -4.48 -12.50 14.93
CA ILE A 96 -5.55 -12.31 13.94
C ILE A 96 -5.99 -13.67 13.38
N HIS A 97 -5.04 -14.52 12.99
CA HIS A 97 -5.35 -15.85 12.48
C HIS A 97 -6.11 -16.68 13.53
N ARG A 98 -5.64 -16.70 14.79
CA ARG A 98 -6.29 -17.41 15.89
C ARG A 98 -7.73 -16.94 16.14
N LEU A 99 -7.97 -15.63 16.06
CA LEU A 99 -9.28 -15.02 16.36
C LEU A 99 -10.28 -15.11 15.21
N THR A 100 -9.82 -15.18 13.96
CA THR A 100 -10.67 -14.95 12.79
C THR A 100 -10.50 -15.96 11.66
N ASN A 101 -9.53 -16.86 11.78
CA ASN A 101 -9.09 -17.77 10.72
C ASN A 101 -8.67 -17.04 9.43
N ILE A 102 -8.26 -15.77 9.54
CA ILE A 102 -7.71 -14.98 8.43
C ILE A 102 -6.18 -15.07 8.51
N ASN A 103 -5.56 -15.64 7.49
CA ASN A 103 -4.11 -15.63 7.37
C ASN A 103 -3.66 -14.26 6.81
N LEU A 104 -3.04 -13.44 7.66
CA LEU A 104 -2.50 -12.14 7.27
C LEU A 104 -1.02 -12.27 6.87
N GLU A 105 -0.74 -12.13 5.58
CA GLU A 105 0.62 -12.20 5.03
C GLU A 105 1.33 -10.84 5.18
N ILE A 106 2.43 -10.79 5.93
CA ILE A 106 3.28 -9.59 5.97
C ILE A 106 4.23 -9.65 4.78
N ILE A 107 3.96 -8.84 3.76
CA ILE A 107 4.72 -8.83 2.50
C ILE A 107 5.83 -7.79 2.54
N ASP A 108 6.92 -8.04 1.82
CA ASP A 108 7.97 -7.04 1.63
C ASP A 108 7.55 -5.96 0.62
N GLY A 109 8.39 -4.94 0.46
CA GLY A 109 8.11 -3.84 -0.46
C GLY A 109 8.16 -4.24 -1.94
N LEU A 110 8.87 -5.32 -2.28
CA LEU A 110 8.93 -5.80 -3.66
C LEU A 110 7.61 -6.44 -4.05
N ALA A 111 7.12 -7.37 -3.22
CA ALA A 111 5.83 -8.01 -3.41
C ALA A 111 4.66 -7.00 -3.41
N GLU A 112 4.75 -5.94 -2.59
CA GLU A 112 3.76 -4.85 -2.57
C GLU A 112 3.69 -4.13 -3.93
N ALA A 113 4.84 -3.75 -4.48
CA ALA A 113 4.91 -3.09 -5.77
C ALA A 113 4.59 -4.02 -6.96
N GLU A 114 4.86 -5.32 -6.86
CA GLU A 114 4.40 -6.31 -7.84
C GLU A 114 2.87 -6.38 -7.88
N LEU A 115 2.21 -6.33 -6.72
CA LEU A 115 0.75 -6.27 -6.65
C LEU A 115 0.20 -4.96 -7.22
N VAL A 116 0.86 -3.82 -6.96
CA VAL A 116 0.51 -2.53 -7.59
C VAL A 116 0.62 -2.64 -9.10
N LEU A 117 1.73 -3.17 -9.61
CA LEU A 117 1.94 -3.36 -11.04
C LEU A 117 0.85 -4.25 -11.64
N LEU A 118 0.54 -5.39 -11.02
CA LEU A 118 -0.51 -6.29 -11.47
C LEU A 118 -1.86 -5.58 -11.55
N ALA A 119 -2.21 -4.78 -10.54
CA ALA A 119 -3.50 -4.08 -10.48
C ALA A 119 -3.69 -3.05 -11.60
N ILE A 120 -2.61 -2.46 -12.11
CA ILE A 120 -2.67 -1.40 -13.14
C ILE A 120 -2.28 -1.89 -14.55
N SER A 121 -1.69 -3.09 -14.66
CA SER A 121 -1.09 -3.59 -15.90
C SER A 121 -2.09 -3.67 -17.04
N ASP A 122 -3.27 -4.24 -16.78
CA ASP A 122 -4.31 -4.40 -17.79
C ASP A 122 -4.97 -3.08 -18.17
N TYR A 123 -5.20 -2.20 -17.19
CA TYR A 123 -5.87 -0.92 -17.40
C TYR A 123 -5.03 0.03 -18.26
N PHE A 124 -3.73 0.14 -17.98
CA PHE A 124 -2.83 1.05 -18.69
C PHE A 124 -2.05 0.38 -19.82
N LYS A 125 -2.21 -0.93 -20.06
CA LYS A 125 -1.40 -1.70 -21.01
C LYS A 125 0.09 -1.47 -20.77
N ILE A 126 0.53 -1.60 -19.51
CA ILE A 126 1.89 -1.23 -19.07
C ILE A 126 2.98 -1.93 -19.89
N ALA A 127 2.72 -3.14 -20.39
CA ALA A 127 3.62 -3.89 -21.28
C ALA A 127 3.91 -3.19 -22.63
N GLN A 128 3.28 -2.05 -22.92
CA GLN A 128 3.48 -1.27 -24.14
C GLN A 128 4.00 0.14 -23.84
N LEU A 129 4.32 0.45 -22.58
CA LEU A 129 4.62 1.81 -22.13
C LEU A 129 5.97 1.91 -21.44
N ASP A 130 6.66 3.00 -21.73
CA ASP A 130 7.79 3.50 -20.97
C ASP A 130 7.24 4.43 -19.87
N ALA A 131 7.17 3.92 -18.65
CA ALA A 131 6.45 4.57 -17.55
C ALA A 131 7.21 4.47 -16.22
N LEU A 132 7.17 5.58 -15.46
CA LEU A 132 7.43 5.57 -14.03
C LEU A 132 6.08 5.45 -13.33
N ILE A 133 5.92 4.42 -12.50
CA ILE A 133 4.74 4.20 -11.68
C ILE A 133 5.13 4.47 -10.23
N LEU A 134 4.35 5.28 -9.53
CA LEU A 134 4.53 5.58 -8.12
C LEU A 134 3.25 5.25 -7.34
N ASP A 135 3.32 4.39 -6.32
CA ASP A 135 2.25 4.26 -5.34
C ASP A 135 2.58 5.06 -4.09
N ILE A 136 1.79 6.10 -3.80
CA ILE A 136 2.08 7.00 -2.68
C ILE A 136 1.26 6.59 -1.46
N GLY A 137 1.83 5.70 -0.66
CA GLY A 137 1.27 5.18 0.57
C GLY A 137 1.49 6.07 1.81
N GLY A 138 1.02 5.56 2.95
CA GLY A 138 1.22 6.19 4.26
C GLY A 138 2.58 5.87 4.87
N GLY A 139 3.08 4.64 4.69
CA GLY A 139 4.36 4.20 5.25
C GLY A 139 5.53 4.25 4.28
N SER A 140 5.27 3.90 3.03
CA SER A 140 6.23 3.84 1.94
C SER A 140 5.68 4.49 0.67
N VAL A 141 6.58 4.64 -0.30
CA VAL A 141 6.29 4.95 -1.69
C VAL A 141 6.92 3.87 -2.54
N GLU A 142 6.12 3.13 -3.29
CA GLU A 142 6.59 2.12 -4.21
C GLU A 142 6.85 2.78 -5.57
N ALA A 143 8.01 2.53 -6.15
CA ALA A 143 8.43 3.07 -7.43
C ALA A 143 8.78 1.93 -8.39
N ILE A 144 8.09 1.88 -9.53
CA ILE A 144 8.27 0.85 -10.55
C ILE A 144 8.62 1.55 -11.86
N ILE A 145 9.64 1.03 -12.54
CA ILE A 145 10.05 1.55 -13.84
C ILE A 145 9.80 0.48 -14.88
N CYS A 146 9.01 0.86 -15.87
CA CYS A 146 8.73 0.06 -17.04
C CYS A 146 9.43 0.70 -18.24
N TRP A 147 10.20 -0.11 -18.97
CA TRP A 147 10.85 0.27 -20.22
C TRP A 147 10.78 -0.89 -21.20
N GLN A 148 10.41 -0.60 -22.45
CA GLN A 148 10.22 -1.59 -23.52
C GLN A 148 9.30 -2.74 -23.11
N GLY A 149 8.24 -2.41 -22.36
CA GLY A 149 7.26 -3.38 -21.89
C GLY A 149 7.74 -4.31 -20.78
N LYS A 150 8.90 -4.03 -20.17
CA LYS A 150 9.48 -4.82 -19.08
C LYS A 150 9.71 -3.97 -17.84
N VAL A 151 9.51 -4.56 -16.67
CA VAL A 151 9.93 -3.98 -15.40
C VAL A 151 11.45 -3.99 -15.33
N GLN A 152 12.06 -2.82 -15.26
CA GLN A 152 13.51 -2.65 -15.14
C GLN A 152 13.94 -2.58 -13.68
N SER A 153 13.16 -1.88 -12.87
CA SER A 153 13.46 -1.66 -11.47
C SER A 153 12.16 -1.51 -10.69
N LEU A 154 12.21 -1.98 -9.45
CA LEU A 154 11.11 -1.94 -8.52
C LEU A 154 11.70 -1.68 -7.13
N GLU A 155 11.26 -0.61 -6.49
CA GLU A 155 11.82 -0.11 -5.23
C GLU A 155 10.70 0.29 -4.27
N SER A 156 10.91 0.07 -2.96
CA SER A 156 10.04 0.62 -1.92
C SER A 156 10.83 1.62 -1.07
N LEU A 157 10.41 2.89 -1.14
CA LEU A 157 11.05 4.02 -0.49
C LEU A 157 10.33 4.31 0.83
N ARG A 158 11.06 4.34 1.96
CA ARG A 158 10.49 4.64 3.29
C ARG A 158 10.20 6.14 3.48
N MET A 159 9.28 6.67 2.68
CA MET A 159 8.92 8.10 2.64
C MET A 159 7.41 8.34 2.49
N GLY A 160 6.57 7.44 2.97
CA GLY A 160 5.12 7.62 2.94
C GLY A 160 4.63 8.77 3.83
N THR A 161 3.42 9.26 3.58
CA THR A 161 2.92 10.51 4.20
C THR A 161 2.73 10.43 5.72
N VAL A 162 2.27 9.30 6.26
CA VAL A 162 2.13 9.10 7.72
C VAL A 162 3.50 9.08 8.40
N ARG A 163 4.52 8.55 7.72
CA ARG A 163 5.89 8.54 8.23
C ARG A 163 6.53 9.93 8.20
N LEU A 164 6.31 10.68 7.13
CA LEU A 164 6.86 12.03 6.98
C LEU A 164 6.21 13.02 7.93
N LEU A 165 4.89 12.92 8.12
CA LEU A 165 4.11 13.81 8.98
C LEU A 165 4.14 13.41 10.46
N LYS A 166 4.91 12.38 10.82
CA LYS A 166 5.11 12.02 12.22
C LYS A 166 5.81 13.20 12.91
N ASP A 167 5.14 13.77 13.90
CA ASP A 167 5.58 14.90 14.71
C ASP A 167 5.86 16.18 13.90
N PHE A 168 5.32 16.27 12.67
CA PHE A 168 5.56 17.39 11.76
C PHE A 168 4.94 18.69 12.26
N ASP A 169 5.79 19.69 12.50
CA ASP A 169 5.39 21.08 12.69
C ASP A 169 5.60 21.87 11.38
N PRO A 170 4.51 22.31 10.70
CA PRO A 170 4.60 23.04 9.44
C PRO A 170 5.47 24.30 9.50
N ASP A 171 5.47 24.99 10.64
CA ASP A 171 6.14 26.29 10.79
C ASP A 171 7.67 26.16 10.96
N HIS A 172 8.13 24.98 11.38
CA HIS A 172 9.53 24.77 11.75
C HIS A 172 10.22 23.65 10.97
N GLU A 173 9.47 22.69 10.41
CA GLU A 173 10.04 21.45 9.89
C GLU A 173 9.87 21.23 8.38
N LEU A 174 9.23 22.15 7.66
CA LEU A 174 8.98 22.03 6.22
C LEU A 174 10.28 21.82 5.42
N ASP A 175 11.29 22.65 5.64
CA ASP A 175 12.57 22.56 4.92
C ASP A 175 13.33 21.27 5.24
N SER A 176 13.27 20.82 6.49
CA SER A 176 13.87 19.56 6.94
C SER A 176 13.17 18.37 6.27
N MET A 177 11.85 18.36 6.26
CA MET A 177 11.04 17.33 5.58
C MET A 177 11.36 17.30 4.08
N LEU A 178 11.34 18.46 3.41
CA LEU A 178 11.67 18.56 1.98
C LEU A 178 13.09 18.07 1.68
N SER A 179 14.05 18.37 2.56
CA SER A 179 15.43 17.89 2.43
C SER A 179 15.52 16.36 2.52
N ARG A 180 14.80 15.74 3.46
CA ARG A 180 14.70 14.27 3.59
C ARG A 180 14.07 13.63 2.34
N VAL A 181 13.00 14.22 1.82
CA VAL A 181 12.37 13.76 0.57
C VAL A 181 13.34 13.88 -0.59
N ARG A 182 13.98 15.05 -0.78
CA ARG A 182 14.98 15.28 -1.83
C ARG A 182 16.15 14.30 -1.74
N GLN A 183 16.61 13.96 -0.53
CA GLN A 183 17.68 12.97 -0.36
C GLN A 183 17.25 11.57 -0.82
N ASN A 184 16.05 11.11 -0.45
CA ASN A 184 15.53 9.82 -0.91
C ASN A 184 15.35 9.80 -2.44
N VAL A 185 14.78 10.87 -3.01
CA VAL A 185 14.63 11.02 -4.47
C VAL A 185 15.98 11.04 -5.17
N ARG A 186 16.99 11.73 -4.64
CA ARG A 186 18.35 11.72 -5.21
C ARG A 186 18.98 10.33 -5.18
N ARG A 187 18.81 9.58 -4.09
CA ARG A 187 19.32 8.19 -3.99
C ARG A 187 18.62 7.29 -5.01
N PHE A 188 17.31 7.41 -5.12
CA PHE A 188 16.53 6.69 -6.13
C PHE A 188 17.02 7.07 -7.54
N HIS A 189 17.03 8.36 -7.88
CA HIS A 189 17.50 8.87 -9.16
C HIS A 189 18.94 8.43 -9.49
N HIS A 190 19.86 8.45 -8.51
CA HIS A 190 21.22 7.98 -8.75
C HIS A 190 21.24 6.50 -9.16
N LYS A 191 20.49 5.65 -8.44
CA LYS A 191 20.31 4.23 -8.77
C LYS A 191 19.72 4.05 -10.19
N LEU A 192 18.79 4.92 -10.59
CA LEU A 192 18.22 4.93 -11.94
C LEU A 192 19.21 5.39 -13.01
N SER A 193 19.96 6.46 -12.76
CA SER A 193 20.91 7.03 -13.73
C SER A 193 22.04 6.04 -14.10
N LEU A 194 22.35 5.11 -13.20
CA LEU A 194 23.27 3.99 -13.46
C LEU A 194 22.69 2.96 -14.44
N GLN A 195 21.38 2.93 -14.66
CA GLN A 195 20.68 2.01 -15.56
C GLN A 195 20.41 2.60 -16.97
N ARG A 196 21.17 3.64 -17.39
CA ARG A 196 21.15 4.38 -18.69
C ARG A 196 20.10 5.49 -18.84
N ASN A 197 20.35 6.38 -19.82
CA ASN A 197 19.51 7.46 -20.35
C ASN A 197 18.10 6.99 -20.77
N GLN A 198 17.26 6.63 -19.81
CA GLN A 198 15.88 6.24 -20.06
C GLN A 198 14.96 7.34 -19.56
N HIS A 199 14.33 8.03 -20.50
CA HIS A 199 13.29 9.01 -20.20
C HIS A 199 11.96 8.27 -20.13
N SER A 200 11.32 8.20 -18.97
CA SER A 200 9.93 7.74 -18.91
C SER A 200 9.05 8.74 -19.68
N GLU A 201 8.26 8.25 -20.62
CA GLU A 201 7.32 9.09 -21.37
C GLU A 201 6.07 9.42 -20.53
N ARG A 202 5.80 8.62 -19.50
CA ARG A 202 4.59 8.71 -18.68
C ARG A 202 4.90 8.54 -17.20
N LEU A 203 4.18 9.31 -16.38
CA LEU A 203 4.12 9.15 -14.94
C LEU A 203 2.72 8.67 -14.55
N ILE A 204 2.65 7.52 -13.91
CA ILE A 204 1.41 6.95 -13.35
C ILE A 204 1.53 7.03 -11.84
N VAL A 205 0.54 7.60 -11.17
CA VAL A 205 0.57 7.75 -9.70
C VAL A 205 -0.69 7.14 -9.10
N THR A 206 -0.51 6.23 -8.14
CA THR A 206 -1.59 5.54 -7.44
C THR A 206 -1.58 5.86 -5.94
N GLY A 207 -2.58 5.32 -5.23
CA GLY A 207 -2.69 5.45 -3.78
C GLY A 207 -3.63 6.57 -3.33
N GLY A 208 -3.89 6.59 -2.03
CA GLY A 208 -4.84 7.53 -1.43
C GLY A 208 -4.43 8.99 -1.56
N ASN A 209 -3.12 9.27 -1.49
CA ASN A 209 -2.58 10.62 -1.63
C ASN A 209 -2.70 11.13 -3.08
N ALA A 210 -2.39 10.28 -4.08
CA ALA A 210 -2.55 10.63 -5.49
C ALA A 210 -4.01 10.94 -5.85
N ARG A 211 -4.96 10.14 -5.32
CA ARG A 211 -6.39 10.39 -5.49
C ARG A 211 -6.82 11.73 -4.88
N CYS A 212 -6.22 12.12 -3.74
CA CYS A 212 -6.48 13.42 -3.13
C CYS A 212 -6.00 14.57 -4.02
N LEU A 213 -4.76 14.48 -4.52
CA LEU A 213 -4.19 15.46 -5.45
C LEU A 213 -5.04 15.60 -6.72
N GLY A 214 -5.47 14.47 -7.31
CA GLY A 214 -6.33 14.48 -8.48
C GLY A 214 -7.68 15.16 -8.23
N ARG A 215 -8.26 15.05 -7.03
CA ARG A 215 -9.49 15.77 -6.67
C ARG A 215 -9.27 17.27 -6.54
N LEU A 216 -8.15 17.69 -5.94
CA LEU A 216 -7.81 19.10 -5.78
C LEU A 216 -7.52 19.78 -7.11
N ALA A 217 -6.92 19.07 -8.07
CA ALA A 217 -6.56 19.63 -9.38
C ALA A 217 -7.77 19.90 -10.30
N VAL A 218 -8.94 19.35 -9.97
CA VAL A 218 -10.18 19.49 -10.76
C VAL A 218 -11.18 20.44 -10.06
N GLN A 219 -10.79 21.04 -8.93
CA GLN A 219 -11.54 22.13 -8.27
C GLN A 219 -11.11 23.49 -8.84
#